data_AF-A0A191XS25-F1
#
_entry.id   AF-A0A191XS25-F1
#
_cell.length_a   1.000
_cell.length_b   1.000
_cell.length_c   1.000
_cell.angle_alpha   90.00
_cell.angle_beta   90.00
_cell.angle_gamma   90.00
#
_symmetry.space_group_name_H-M   'P 1'
#
loop_
_entity.id
_entity.type
_entity.pdbx_description
1 polymer ?
#
loop_
_entity_poly.entity_id
_entity_poly.type
_entity_poly.pdbx_seq_one_letter_code
_entity_poly.pdbx_strand_id
1 'polypeptide(L)' 'MFLLYEYDIFWAFLIISSVIPILAFLFSGILAPVSKGPEKLSSYESGIEPMGDAW' A
#
# COMPACT_ATOMS: atom_id res chain seq x y z
N MET A 1 31.09 -11.16 20.05
CA MET A 1 30.94 -10.08 19.06
C MET A 1 30.59 -10.75 17.73
N PHE A 2 29.35 -10.64 17.26
CA PHE A 2 28.93 -11.21 15.97
C PHE A 2 29.50 -10.34 14.85
N LEU A 3 30.37 -10.88 14.01
CA LEU A 3 31.04 -10.17 12.92
C LEU A 3 30.29 -10.52 11.61
N LEU A 4 29.19 -9.80 11.34
CA LEU A 4 28.25 -10.08 10.25
C LEU A 4 28.50 -9.20 9.01
N TYR A 5 29.76 -9.00 8.63
CA TYR A 5 30.11 -8.18 7.45
C TYR A 5 29.45 -8.67 6.15
N GLU A 6 29.12 -9.97 6.08
CA GLU A 6 28.46 -10.59 4.93
C GLU A 6 26.96 -10.27 4.80
N TYR A 7 26.33 -9.77 5.87
CA TYR A 7 24.88 -9.46 5.88
C TYR A 7 24.57 -7.99 5.67
N ASP A 8 25.57 -7.12 5.61
CA ASP A 8 25.36 -5.68 5.43
C ASP A 8 24.61 -5.39 4.12
N ILE A 9 24.93 -6.13 3.05
CA ILE A 9 24.24 -6.03 1.76
C ILE A 9 22.78 -6.50 1.89
N PHE A 10 22.54 -7.60 2.62
CA PHE A 10 21.19 -8.10 2.86
C PHE A 10 20.35 -7.07 3.63
N TRP A 11 20.89 -6.48 4.68
CA TRP A 11 20.21 -5.45 5.46
C TRP A 11 19.96 -4.18 4.65
N ALA A 12 20.95 -3.72 3.88
CA ALA A 12 20.78 -2.58 2.98
C ALA A 12 19.66 -2.85 1.95
N PHE A 13 19.66 -4.03 1.33
CA PHE A 13 18.62 -4.45 0.40
C PHE A 13 17.24 -4.49 1.06
N LEU A 14 17.13 -5.08 2.26
CA LEU A 14 15.88 -5.18 3.00
C LEU A 14 15.32 -3.79 3.34
N ILE A 15 16.18 -2.87 3.80
CA ILE A 15 15.78 -1.50 4.12
C ILE A 15 15.32 -0.78 2.85
N ILE A 16 16.11 -0.80 1.78
CA ILE A 16 15.77 -0.11 0.52
C ILE A 16 14.45 -0.66 -0.06
N SER A 17 14.33 -1.99 -0.14
CA SER A 17 13.13 -2.65 -0.68
C SER A 17 11.88 -2.41 0.18
N SER A 18 12.02 -2.21 1.49
CA SER A 18 10.91 -1.83 2.36
C SER A 18 10.52 -0.36 2.24
N VAL A 19 11.50 0.52 1.99
CA VAL A 19 11.28 1.98 1.84
C VAL A 19 10.64 2.33 0.50
N ILE A 20 11.00 1.65 -0.58
CA ILE A 20 10.49 1.94 -1.94
C ILE A 20 8.94 1.93 -2.00
N PRO A 21 8.22 0.89 -1.51
CA PRO A 21 6.76 0.88 -1.52
C PRO A 21 6.15 2.04 -0.74
N ILE A 22 6.73 2.39 0.42
CA ILE A 22 6.25 3.50 1.26
C ILE A 22 6.36 4.81 0.48
N LEU A 23 7.51 5.06 -0.14
CA LEU A 23 7.71 6.24 -0.98
C LEU A 23 6.75 6.26 -2.17
N ALA A 24 6.54 5.13 -2.83
CA ALA A 24 5.59 5.03 -3.96
C ALA A 24 4.17 5.41 -3.54
N PHE A 25 3.68 4.90 -2.40
CA PHE A 25 2.37 5.27 -1.86
C PHE A 25 2.30 6.73 -1.43
N LEU A 26 3.35 7.28 -0.81
CA LEU A 26 3.40 8.70 -0.42
C LEU A 26 3.32 9.62 -1.64
N PHE A 27 4.14 9.36 -2.67
CA PHE A 27 4.09 10.14 -3.90
C PHE A 27 2.73 10.02 -4.61
N SER A 28 2.17 8.81 -4.66
CA SER A 28 0.82 8.59 -5.21
C SER A 28 -0.23 9.37 -4.42
N GLY A 29 -0.20 9.33 -3.09
CA GLY A 29 -1.15 10.04 -2.24
C GLY A 29 -1.06 11.56 -2.34
N ILE A 30 0.13 12.11 -2.59
CA ILE A 30 0.34 13.56 -2.77
C ILE A 30 -0.10 14.02 -4.16
N LEU A 31 0.19 13.23 -5.20
CA LEU A 31 0.04 13.66 -6.60
C LEU A 31 -1.30 13.24 -7.22
N ALA A 32 -1.97 12.22 -6.68
CA ALA A 32 -3.23 11.74 -7.21
C ALA A 32 -4.38 12.74 -6.99
N PRO A 33 -5.33 12.83 -7.94
CA PRO A 33 -6.51 13.65 -7.75
C PRO A 33 -7.37 13.15 -6.59
N VAL A 34 -7.80 14.07 -5.72
CA VAL A 34 -8.68 13.76 -4.60
C VAL A 34 -10.14 13.75 -5.08
N SER A 35 -10.73 12.56 -5.19
CA SER A 35 -12.19 12.41 -5.32
C SER A 35 -12.82 12.31 -3.93
N LYS A 36 -13.87 13.11 -3.68
CA LYS A 36 -14.60 13.19 -2.40
C LYS A 36 -16.01 12.59 -2.46
N GLY A 37 -16.36 11.89 -3.54
CA GLY A 37 -17.68 11.29 -3.68
C GLY A 37 -17.88 10.12 -2.71
N PRO A 38 -19.05 10.02 -2.04
CA PRO A 38 -19.33 8.91 -1.10
C PRO A 38 -19.33 7.54 -1.79
N GLU A 39 -19.60 7.48 -3.10
CA GLU A 39 -19.58 6.26 -3.92
C GLU A 39 -18.20 5.60 -4.00
N LYS A 40 -17.12 6.34 -3.73
CA LYS A 40 -15.76 5.77 -3.68
C LYS A 40 -15.53 4.94 -2.41
N LEU A 41 -16.33 5.16 -1.37
CA LEU A 41 -16.25 4.44 -0.09
C LEU A 41 -17.17 3.20 -0.06
N SER A 42 -18.09 3.07 -1.02
CA SER A 42 -18.90 1.84 -1.15
C SER A 42 -18.08 0.72 -1.79
N SER A 43 -18.45 -0.52 -1.49
CA SER A 43 -17.88 -1.70 -2.14
C SER A 43 -18.15 -1.69 -3.65
N TYR A 44 -17.26 -2.33 -4.42
CA TYR A 44 -17.48 -2.56 -5.84
C TYR A 44 -18.53 -3.67 -6.04
N GLU A 45 -19.59 -3.36 -6.80
CA GLU A 45 -20.73 -4.24 -7.14
C GLU A 45 -21.29 -3.80 -8.52
N SER A 46 -22.46 -4.28 -8.92
CA SER A 46 -23.16 -3.85 -10.15
C SER A 46 -23.78 -2.43 -10.11
N GLY A 47 -23.50 -1.64 -9.05
CA GLY A 47 -24.14 -0.33 -8.83
C GLY A 47 -25.58 -0.42 -8.30
N ILE A 48 -25.99 -1.62 -7.89
CA ILE A 48 -27.22 -1.86 -7.12
C ILE A 48 -26.86 -2.00 -5.64
N GLU A 49 -27.86 -1.85 -4.77
CA GLU A 49 -27.67 -2.15 -3.35
C GLU A 49 -27.26 -3.63 -3.18
N PRO A 50 -26.20 -3.92 -2.41
CA PRO A 50 -25.82 -5.29 -2.14
C PRO A 50 -26.96 -5.99 -1.40
N MET A 51 -27.36 -7.15 -1.91
CA MET A 51 -28.50 -7.91 -1.41
C MET A 51 -28.04 -9.30 -0.97
N GLY A 52 -28.67 -9.80 0.09
CA GLY A 52 -28.26 -11.04 0.74
C GLY A 52 -27.26 -10.78 1.85
N ASP A 53 -26.45 -11.78 2.11
CA ASP A 53 -25.66 -11.91 3.33
C ASP A 53 -24.18 -12.06 2.97
N ALA A 54 -23.29 -11.50 3.80
CA ALA A 54 -21.83 -11.53 3.57
C ALA A 54 -21.13 -12.78 4.13
N TRP A 55 -21.89 -13.84 4.43
CA TRP A 55 -21.41 -15.07 5.05
C TRP A 55 -21.50 -16.29 4.12
#